data_AF-A0A8S8YPF6-F1
#
_entry.id   AF-A0A8S8YPF6-F1
#
_cell.length_a   1.000
_cell.length_b   1.000
_cell.length_c   1.000
_cell.angle_alpha   90.00
_cell.angle_beta   90.00
_cell.angle_gamma   90.00
#
_symmetry.space_group_name_H-M   'P 1'
#
loop_
_entity.id
_entity.type
_entity.pdbx_description
1 polymer ?
#
loop_
_entity_poly.entity_id
_entity_poly.type
_entity_poly.pdbx_seq_one_letter_code
_entity_poly.pdbx_strand_id
1 'polypeptide(L)' 'MTGRSYAEQKISGNVDWEILGSAWAEMDDTVPAIEFDTSSDGVETVFQRIMDWVADDFKPRRPLRLIDWIERGEV' A
#
# COMPACT_ATOMS: atom_id res chain seq x y z
N MET A 1 9.45 10.46 4.47
CA MET A 1 9.43 11.40 3.31
C MET A 1 10.38 12.59 3.44
N THR A 2 10.84 12.92 4.65
CA THR A 2 11.77 14.03 4.95
C THR A 2 13.10 13.98 4.19
N GLY A 3 13.62 12.78 3.92
CA GLY A 3 14.86 12.59 3.15
C GLY A 3 14.78 12.97 1.66
N ARG A 4 13.60 13.38 1.15
CA ARG A 4 13.40 13.82 -0.24
C ARG A 4 13.32 15.36 -0.38
N SER A 5 13.62 16.11 0.69
CA SER A 5 13.55 17.59 0.72
C SER A 5 12.18 18.16 0.35
N TYR A 6 11.11 17.44 0.67
CA TYR A 6 9.74 17.93 0.45
C TYR A 6 9.37 18.97 1.51
N ALA A 7 8.59 19.98 1.10
CA ALA A 7 7.97 20.90 2.02
C ALA A 7 7.03 20.16 2.99
N GLU A 8 6.89 20.64 4.21
CA GLU A 8 6.07 20.01 5.26
C GLU A 8 4.62 19.80 4.80
N GLN A 9 4.04 20.78 4.10
CA GLN A 9 2.67 20.68 3.57
C GLN A 9 2.53 19.50 2.59
N LYS A 10 3.56 19.24 1.78
CA LYS A 10 3.58 18.11 0.84
C LYS A 10 3.75 16.79 1.58
N ILE A 11 4.55 16.76 2.64
CA ILE A 11 4.70 15.56 3.48
C ILE A 11 3.36 15.24 4.15
N SER A 12 2.73 16.22 4.81
CA SER A 12 1.43 16.05 5.46
C SER A 12 0.37 15.57 4.47
N GLY A 13 0.23 16.23 3.32
CA GLY A 13 -0.75 15.82 2.31
C GLY A 13 -0.52 14.41 1.78
N ASN A 14 0.73 13.97 1.64
CA ASN A 14 1.03 12.59 1.23
C ASN A 14 0.72 11.57 2.35
N VAL A 15 0.91 11.93 3.62
CA VAL A 15 0.56 11.08 4.76
C VAL A 15 -0.96 10.95 4.85
N ASP A 16 -1.70 12.05 4.76
CA ASP A 16 -3.16 12.05 4.75
C ASP A 16 -3.71 11.19 3.60
N TRP A 17 -3.10 11.30 2.41
CA TRP A 17 -3.51 10.54 1.23
C TRP A 17 -3.37 9.02 1.42
N GLU A 18 -2.29 8.58 2.10
CA GLU A 18 -2.06 7.19 2.48
C GLU A 18 -3.03 6.71 3.56
N ILE A 19 -3.23 7.48 4.63
CA ILE A 19 -4.15 7.14 5.74
C ILE A 19 -5.58 6.93 5.23
N LEU A 20 -6.02 7.75 4.27
CA LEU A 20 -7.35 7.66 3.67
C LEU A 20 -7.49 6.53 2.64
N GLY A 21 -6.42 5.77 2.34
CA GLY A 21 -6.45 4.70 1.34
C GLY A 21 -6.70 5.21 -0.08
N SER A 22 -6.34 6.46 -0.36
CA SER A 22 -6.71 7.14 -1.61
C SER A 22 -6.09 6.47 -2.84
N ALA A 23 -4.87 5.91 -2.69
CA ALA A 23 -4.22 5.12 -3.72
C ALA A 23 -5.10 3.97 -4.22
N TRP A 24 -5.76 3.29 -3.28
CA TRP A 24 -6.66 2.19 -3.59
C TRP A 24 -8.00 2.67 -4.13
N ALA A 25 -8.53 3.76 -3.59
CA ALA A 25 -9.80 4.36 -4.02
C ALA A 25 -9.78 4.82 -5.49
N GLU A 26 -8.61 5.15 -6.03
CA GLU A 26 -8.42 5.56 -7.42
C GLU A 26 -8.17 4.39 -8.40
N MET A 27 -8.07 3.14 -7.91
CA MET A 27 -7.75 1.98 -8.75
C MET A 27 -8.94 1.49 -9.59
N ASP A 28 -8.61 1.00 -10.79
CA ASP A 28 -9.55 0.30 -11.67
C ASP A 28 -9.81 -1.13 -11.17
N ASP A 29 -11.08 -1.45 -10.93
CA ASP A 29 -11.54 -2.75 -10.45
C ASP A 29 -11.43 -3.90 -11.47
N THR A 30 -11.13 -3.62 -12.73
CA THR A 30 -11.03 -4.63 -13.78
C THR A 30 -9.68 -5.37 -13.81
N VAL A 31 -8.63 -4.79 -13.25
CA VAL A 31 -7.25 -5.35 -13.26
C VAL A 31 -6.92 -5.94 -11.89
N PRO A 32 -6.39 -7.17 -11.76
CA PRO A 32 -5.96 -7.74 -10.47
C PRO A 32 -5.05 -6.81 -9.68
N ALA A 33 -5.31 -6.70 -8.38
CA ALA A 33 -4.63 -5.79 -7.49
C ALA A 33 -4.53 -6.42 -6.11
N ILE A 34 -3.37 -6.26 -5.47
CA ILE A 34 -3.12 -6.71 -4.12
C ILE A 34 -2.32 -5.64 -3.39
N GLU A 35 -2.58 -5.50 -2.10
CA GLU A 35 -1.91 -4.55 -1.22
C GLU A 35 -0.93 -5.30 -0.31
N PHE A 36 0.28 -4.76 -0.16
CA PHE A 36 1.31 -5.31 0.72
C PHE A 36 1.70 -4.28 1.77
N ASP A 37 1.59 -4.65 3.05
CA ASP A 37 2.15 -3.87 4.14
C ASP A 37 3.68 -4.00 4.13
N THR A 38 4.37 -2.86 3.97
CA THR A 38 5.84 -2.80 3.89
C THR A 38 6.47 -2.18 5.14
N SER A 39 5.69 -1.98 6.20
CA SER A 39 6.14 -1.30 7.42
C SER A 39 7.25 -2.05 8.16
N SER A 40 7.22 -3.38 8.12
CA SER A 40 8.17 -4.26 8.84
C SER A 40 8.95 -5.21 7.94
N ASP A 41 8.49 -5.42 6.72
CA ASP A 41 9.07 -6.41 5.81
C ASP A 41 10.26 -5.82 5.04
N GLY A 42 11.34 -6.61 4.94
CA GLY A 42 12.46 -6.26 4.08
C GLY A 42 12.12 -6.38 2.60
N VAL A 43 12.92 -5.73 1.75
CA VAL A 43 12.73 -5.70 0.29
C VAL A 43 12.60 -7.11 -0.31
N GLU A 44 13.48 -8.04 0.09
CA GLU A 44 13.46 -9.42 -0.41
C GLU A 44 12.17 -10.16 -0.05
N THR A 45 11.63 -9.93 1.15
CA THR A 45 10.37 -10.54 1.58
C THR A 45 9.20 -10.02 0.76
N VAL A 46 9.11 -8.70 0.56
CA VAL A 46 8.07 -8.08 -0.26
C VAL A 46 8.17 -8.57 -1.71
N PHE A 47 9.39 -8.62 -2.25
CA PHE A 47 9.63 -9.11 -3.60
C PHE A 47 9.16 -10.56 -3.78
N GLN A 48 9.51 -11.45 -2.84
CA GLN A 48 9.08 -12.85 -2.92
C GLN A 48 7.55 -12.95 -2.87
N ARG A 49 6.88 -12.19 -2.00
CA ARG A 49 5.41 -12.18 -1.92
C ARG A 49 4.74 -11.70 -3.22
N ILE A 50 5.33 -10.72 -3.91
CA ILE A 50 4.89 -10.30 -5.25
C ILE A 50 5.05 -11.44 -6.25
N MET A 51 6.21 -12.10 -6.27
CA MET A 51 6.48 -13.20 -7.19
C MET A 51 5.56 -14.40 -6.96
N ASP A 52 5.27 -14.73 -5.70
CA ASP A 52 4.33 -15.79 -5.33
C ASP A 52 2.91 -15.47 -5.81
N TRP A 53 2.46 -14.22 -5.66
CA TRP A 53 1.16 -13.76 -6.15
C TRP A 53 1.05 -13.85 -7.68
N VAL A 54 2.12 -13.49 -8.40
CA VAL A 54 2.19 -13.64 -9.86
C VAL A 54 2.17 -15.11 -10.27
N ALA A 55 2.90 -15.98 -9.55
CA ALA A 55 2.95 -17.41 -9.83
C ALA A 55 1.59 -18.10 -9.58
N ASP A 56 0.76 -17.58 -8.68
CA ASP A 56 -0.60 -18.07 -8.40
C ASP A 56 -1.69 -17.42 -9.29
N ASP A 57 -1.30 -16.90 -10.46
CA ASP A 57 -2.23 -16.27 -11.42
C ASP A 57 -3.00 -15.08 -10.80
N PHE A 58 -2.27 -14.28 -10.01
CA PHE A 58 -2.78 -13.07 -9.37
C PHE A 58 -3.93 -13.33 -8.40
N LYS A 59 -3.80 -14.38 -7.57
CA LYS A 59 -4.79 -14.74 -6.54
C LYS A 59 -4.31 -14.38 -5.13
N PRO A 60 -5.17 -13.74 -4.31
CA PRO A 60 -6.50 -13.28 -4.67
C PRO A 60 -6.43 -12.08 -5.63
N ARG A 61 -7.44 -11.93 -6.51
CA ARG A 61 -7.50 -10.79 -7.45
C ARG A 61 -7.73 -9.46 -6.74
N ARG A 62 -8.27 -9.51 -5.51
CA ARG A 62 -8.48 -8.40 -4.59
C ARG A 62 -8.24 -8.88 -3.16
N PRO A 63 -7.62 -8.08 -2.29
CA PRO A 63 -7.48 -8.44 -0.88
C PRO A 63 -8.86 -8.50 -0.22
N LEU A 64 -9.02 -9.38 0.77
CA LEU A 64 -10.25 -9.46 1.56
C LEU A 64 -10.43 -8.26 2.49
N ARG A 65 -9.32 -7.64 2.89
CA ARG A 65 -9.27 -6.48 3.77
C ARG A 65 -8.05 -5.64 3.39
N LEU A 66 -8.26 -4.35 3.22
CA LEU A 66 -7.19 -3.38 3.00
C LEU A 66 -6.53 -3.00 4.31
N ILE A 67 -5.36 -2.37 4.22
CA ILE A 67 -4.71 -1.78 5.37
C ILE A 67 -5.55 -0.59 5.84
N ASP A 68 -6.00 -0.67 7.09
CA ASP A 68 -6.71 0.41 7.77
C ASP A 68 -5.75 1.05 8.79
N TRP A 69 -5.16 2.18 8.40
CA TRP A 69 -4.24 2.93 9.25
C TRP A 69 -4.94 3.61 10.44
N ILE A 70 -6.21 3.97 10.28
CA ILE A 70 -7.02 4.60 11.33
C ILE A 70 -7.33 3.60 12.43
N GLU A 71 -7.74 2.37 12.07
CA GLU A 71 -7.98 1.31 13.04
C GLU A 71 -6.70 0.91 13.80
N ARG A 72 -5.54 1.05 13.15
CA ARG A 72 -4.23 0.82 13.78
C ARG A 72 -3.77 1.95 14.70
N GLY A 73 -4.46 3.09 14.69
CA GLY A 73 -4.15 4.25 15.52
C GLY A 73 -3.03 5.13 14.99
N GLU A 74 -2.71 5.03 13.70
CA GLU A 74 -1.73 5.87 13.01
C GLU A 74 -2.44 7.14 12.49
N VAL A 75 -2.30 8.25 13.25
CA VAL A 75 -2.84 9.59 12.94
C VAL A 75 -1.89 10.69 13.41
#